data_AF-A0A954ZSA5-F1
#
_entry.id   AF-A0A954ZSA5-F1
#
_cell.length_a   1.000
_cell.length_b   1.000
_cell.length_c   1.000
_cell.angle_alpha   90.00
_cell.angle_beta   90.00
_cell.angle_gamma   90.00
#
_symmetry.space_group_name_H-M   'P 1'
#
loop_
_entity.id
_entity.type
_entity.pdbx_description
1 polymer ?
#
loop_
_entity_poly.entity_id
_entity_poly.type
_entity_poly.pdbx_seq_one_letter_code
_entity_poly.pdbx_strand_id
1 'polypeptide(L)'
;MTRHVAVVHRKYAELILSGQKKAELRLTKNRIVPFGIIKRGDTVFIKIASGPVCGRAKVRLVEQHENLTPADIRRLRAALNDTVMGDGAFWNLKRTARYATVVHLSDVKKCDEAPGLAEARAGNPRAAWLVLGD
;
A
#
# COMPACT_ATOMS: atom_id res chain seq x y z
N MET A 1 0.00 -10.28 -15.30
CA MET A 1 -0.19 -10.22 -13.83
C MET A 1 0.86 -9.26 -13.32
N THR A 2 0.50 -8.16 -12.68
CA THR A 2 1.43 -7.05 -12.48
C THR A 2 2.12 -7.16 -11.11
N ARG A 3 3.39 -6.74 -11.07
CA ARG A 3 4.20 -6.67 -9.85
C ARG A 3 4.27 -5.23 -9.36
N HIS A 4 4.16 -5.05 -8.05
CA HIS A 4 4.17 -3.75 -7.40
C HIS A 4 5.14 -3.73 -6.24
N VAL A 5 5.59 -2.55 -5.84
CA VAL A 5 6.34 -2.35 -4.59
C VAL A 5 5.63 -1.31 -3.75
N ALA A 6 5.22 -1.71 -2.55
CA ALA A 6 4.74 -0.81 -1.52
C ALA A 6 5.91 -0.42 -0.60
N VAL A 7 6.28 0.86 -0.60
CA VAL A 7 7.26 1.40 0.34
C VAL A 7 6.53 1.82 1.61
N VAL A 8 6.84 1.21 2.74
CA VAL A 8 6.14 1.39 4.02
C VAL A 8 7.11 1.66 5.16
N HIS A 9 6.62 2.28 6.23
CA HIS A 9 7.40 2.41 7.47
C HIS A 9 7.68 1.02 8.07
N ARG A 10 8.84 0.84 8.72
CA ARG A 10 9.27 -0.44 9.33
C ARG A 10 8.17 -1.11 10.16
N LYS A 11 7.56 -0.36 11.09
CA LYS A 11 6.44 -0.84 11.92
C LYS A 11 5.29 -1.48 11.12
N TYR A 12 4.95 -0.93 9.95
CA TYR A 12 3.87 -1.47 9.13
C TYR A 12 4.31 -2.70 8.34
N ALA A 13 5.58 -2.77 7.91
CA ALA A 13 6.13 -3.98 7.33
C ALA A 13 6.09 -5.15 8.31
N GLU A 14 6.48 -4.91 9.58
CA GLU A 14 6.44 -5.92 10.65
C GLU A 14 5.01 -6.40 10.92
N LEU A 15 4.04 -5.48 10.97
CA LEU A 15 2.62 -5.84 11.12
C LEU A 15 2.06 -6.62 9.93
N ILE A 16 2.49 -6.32 8.71
CA ILE A 16 2.09 -7.08 7.51
C ILE A 16 2.68 -8.49 7.59
N LEU A 17 3.98 -8.60 7.88
CA LEU A 17 4.70 -9.88 7.94
C LEU A 17 4.19 -10.79 9.07
N SER A 18 3.72 -10.22 10.17
CA SER A 18 3.09 -10.99 11.27
C SER A 18 1.62 -11.35 11.01
N GLY A 19 1.02 -10.84 9.93
CA GLY A 19 -0.39 -11.06 9.60
C GLY A 19 -1.39 -10.20 10.40
N GLN A 20 -0.92 -9.33 11.29
CA GLN A 20 -1.77 -8.41 12.05
C GLN A 20 -2.39 -7.33 11.16
N LYS A 21 -1.59 -6.76 10.24
CA LYS A 21 -2.08 -5.81 9.22
C LYS A 21 -2.44 -6.57 7.95
N LYS A 22 -3.74 -6.66 7.67
CA LYS A 22 -4.31 -7.48 6.59
C LYS A 22 -4.51 -6.71 5.28
N ALA A 23 -4.47 -5.38 5.33
CA ALA A 23 -4.56 -4.55 4.14
C ALA A 23 -3.59 -3.36 4.18
N GLU A 24 -3.09 -2.98 3.02
CA GLU A 24 -2.34 -1.75 2.81
C GLU A 24 -3.25 -0.63 2.30
N LEU A 25 -3.21 0.54 2.94
CA LEU A 25 -4.08 1.67 2.63
C LEU A 25 -3.24 2.83 2.09
N ARG A 26 -3.63 3.34 0.92
CA ARG A 26 -3.07 4.55 0.33
C ARG A 26 -4.14 5.63 0.25
N LEU A 27 -3.92 6.71 0.99
CA LEU A 27 -4.73 7.93 0.96
C LEU A 27 -3.93 9.04 0.27
N THR A 28 -4.48 9.60 -0.81
CA THR A 28 -3.79 10.57 -1.67
C THR A 28 -4.71 11.73 -2.06
N LYS A 29 -4.13 12.89 -2.35
CA LYS A 29 -4.88 14.04 -2.90
C LYS A 29 -5.11 13.90 -4.40
N ASN A 30 -4.18 13.27 -5.11
CA ASN A 30 -4.21 13.12 -6.56
C ASN A 30 -4.46 11.65 -6.92
N ARG A 31 -5.01 11.42 -8.11
CA ARG A 31 -5.19 10.09 -8.68
C ARG A 31 -3.82 9.56 -9.11
N ILE A 32 -3.17 8.80 -8.22
CA ILE A 32 -1.82 8.27 -8.41
C ILE A 32 -1.78 6.78 -8.08
N VAL A 33 -0.76 6.08 -8.58
CA VAL A 33 -0.54 4.67 -8.25
C VAL A 33 -0.55 4.45 -6.72
N PRO A 34 -1.22 3.39 -6.24
CA PRO A 34 -1.80 2.26 -6.98
C PRO A 34 -3.23 2.45 -7.55
N PHE A 35 -3.86 3.62 -7.38
CA PHE A 35 -5.26 3.83 -7.77
C PHE A 35 -5.49 3.56 -9.26
N GLY A 36 -6.53 2.79 -9.59
CA GLY A 36 -6.88 2.41 -10.97
C GLY A 36 -5.94 1.42 -11.66
N ILE A 37 -4.81 1.03 -11.04
CA ILE A 37 -3.81 0.15 -11.67
C ILE A 37 -3.74 -1.21 -10.98
N ILE A 38 -3.67 -1.23 -9.64
CA ILE A 38 -3.57 -2.50 -8.91
C ILE A 38 -4.87 -3.30 -9.01
N LYS A 39 -4.76 -4.61 -9.22
CA LYS A 39 -5.91 -5.51 -9.31
C LYS A 39 -5.71 -6.81 -8.52
N ARG A 40 -6.81 -7.52 -8.27
CA ARG A 40 -6.78 -8.87 -7.70
C ARG A 40 -5.86 -9.78 -8.52
N GLY A 41 -5.07 -10.58 -7.82
CA GLY A 41 -4.10 -11.50 -8.43
C GLY A 41 -2.71 -10.89 -8.61
N ASP A 42 -2.55 -9.57 -8.56
CA ASP A 42 -1.23 -8.93 -8.59
C ASP A 42 -0.36 -9.35 -7.38
N THR A 43 0.94 -9.13 -7.48
CA THR A 43 1.90 -9.33 -6.38
C THR A 43 2.42 -7.99 -5.88
N VAL A 44 2.41 -7.79 -4.57
CA VAL A 44 2.97 -6.61 -3.91
C VAL A 44 4.18 -7.04 -3.10
N PHE A 45 5.35 -6.49 -3.44
CA PHE A 45 6.55 -6.57 -2.62
C PHE A 45 6.51 -5.48 -1.56
N ILE A 46 6.87 -5.83 -0.33
CA ILE A 46 6.88 -4.95 0.83
C ILE A 46 8.31 -4.49 1.06
N LYS A 47 8.55 -3.19 0.88
CA LYS A 47 9.85 -2.56 1.07
C LYS A 47 9.80 -1.60 2.25
N ILE A 48 10.78 -1.70 3.14
CA ILE A 48 10.94 -0.73 4.22
C ILE A 48 11.44 0.60 3.62
N ALA A 49 10.84 1.71 4.05
CA ALA A 49 11.32 3.05 3.70
C ALA A 49 12.81 3.18 4.06
N SER A 50 13.62 3.59 3.08
CA SER A 50 15.09 3.62 3.19
C SER A 50 15.76 2.29 3.60
N GLY A 51 15.05 1.16 3.54
CA GLY A 51 15.53 -0.18 3.89
C GLY A 51 15.28 -1.21 2.80
N PRO A 52 15.50 -2.51 3.06
CA PRO A 52 15.40 -3.55 2.04
C PRO A 52 13.94 -3.91 1.72
N VAL A 53 13.76 -4.74 0.68
CA VAL A 53 12.57 -5.58 0.54
C VAL A 53 12.60 -6.62 1.66
N CYS A 54 11.45 -6.91 2.23
CA CYS A 54 11.35 -7.83 3.37
C CYS A 54 10.18 -8.83 3.27
N GLY A 55 9.33 -8.66 2.25
CA GLY A 55 8.23 -9.58 2.03
C GLY A 55 7.56 -9.40 0.68
N ARG A 56 6.67 -10.32 0.39
CA ARG A 56 5.74 -10.27 -0.74
C ARG A 56 4.38 -10.81 -0.34
N ALA A 57 3.34 -10.34 -1.01
CA ALA A 57 1.97 -10.78 -0.80
C ALA A 57 1.20 -10.80 -2.12
N LYS A 58 0.14 -11.62 -2.17
CA LYS A 58 -0.85 -11.61 -3.25
C LYS A 58 -1.98 -10.64 -2.93
N VAL A 59 -2.42 -9.90 -3.94
CA VAL A 59 -3.61 -9.04 -3.84
C VAL A 59 -4.86 -9.90 -3.88
N ARG A 60 -5.56 -9.97 -2.75
CA ARG A 60 -6.82 -10.72 -2.60
C ARG A 60 -8.01 -9.92 -3.15
N LEU A 61 -8.09 -8.65 -2.78
CA LEU A 61 -9.16 -7.72 -3.12
C LEU A 61 -8.60 -6.30 -3.14
N VAL A 62 -9.19 -5.44 -3.97
CA VAL A 62 -8.89 -4.01 -4.01
C VAL A 62 -10.18 -3.24 -3.84
N GLU A 63 -10.21 -2.30 -2.90
CA GLU A 63 -11.27 -1.29 -2.79
C GLU A 63 -10.70 0.07 -3.20
N GLN A 64 -11.45 0.82 -3.99
CA GLN A 64 -11.05 2.13 -4.48
C GLN A 64 -12.18 3.13 -4.28
N HIS A 65 -11.83 4.29 -3.72
CA HIS A 65 -12.77 5.39 -3.50
C HIS A 65 -12.18 6.67 -4.05
N GLU A 66 -13.02 7.46 -4.71
CA GLU A 66 -12.67 8.80 -5.21
C GLU A 66 -13.64 9.85 -4.66
N ASN A 67 -13.32 11.13 -4.85
CA ASN A 67 -14.10 12.26 -4.34
C ASN A 67 -14.31 12.24 -2.81
N LEU A 68 -13.34 11.70 -2.06
CA LEU A 68 -13.42 11.62 -0.61
C LEU A 68 -13.43 13.01 0.03
N THR A 69 -14.33 13.18 0.99
CA THR A 69 -14.38 14.32 1.90
C THR A 69 -13.73 13.96 3.24
N PRO A 70 -13.40 14.95 4.11
CA PRO A 70 -12.96 14.65 5.47
C PRO A 70 -13.95 13.79 6.28
N ALA A 71 -15.25 13.86 5.98
CA ALA A 71 -16.25 12.99 6.59
C ALA A 71 -16.12 11.53 6.11
N ASP A 72 -15.82 11.32 4.83
CA ASP A 72 -15.52 9.99 4.29
C ASP A 72 -14.26 9.41 4.91
N ILE A 73 -13.20 10.21 5.12
CA ILE A 73 -11.98 9.74 5.78
C ILE A 73 -12.27 9.26 7.21
N ARG A 74 -13.16 9.93 7.95
CA ARG A 74 -13.59 9.47 9.28
C ARG A 74 -14.35 8.14 9.21
N ARG A 75 -15.24 7.97 8.21
CA ARG A 75 -15.95 6.70 7.97
C ARG A 75 -15.00 5.57 7.60
N LEU A 76 -14.06 5.82 6.69
CA LEU A 76 -13.03 4.87 6.30
C LEU A 76 -12.17 4.47 7.50
N ARG A 77 -11.80 5.42 8.36
CA ARG A 77 -11.09 5.12 9.61
C ARG A 77 -11.90 4.17 10.47
N ALA A 78 -13.17 4.48 10.74
CA ALA A 78 -14.02 3.63 11.57
C ALA A 78 -14.17 2.21 11.00
N ALA A 79 -14.29 2.07 9.68
CA ALA A 79 -14.50 0.79 9.03
C ALA A 79 -13.22 -0.06 8.87
N LEU A 80 -12.07 0.58 8.64
CA LEU A 80 -10.87 -0.11 8.16
C LEU A 80 -9.72 -0.15 9.18
N ASN A 81 -9.77 0.62 10.27
CA ASN A 81 -8.57 0.82 11.08
C ASN A 81 -8.00 -0.47 11.66
N ASP A 82 -8.86 -1.40 12.09
CA ASP A 82 -8.43 -2.69 12.64
C ASP A 82 -7.81 -3.62 11.58
N THR A 83 -8.01 -3.31 10.30
CA THR A 83 -7.44 -4.06 9.18
C THR A 83 -6.15 -3.43 8.67
N VAL A 84 -6.10 -2.08 8.62
CA VAL A 84 -4.97 -1.33 8.06
C VAL A 84 -3.97 -0.88 9.12
N MET A 85 -4.33 -0.98 10.40
CA MET A 85 -3.53 -0.64 11.58
C MET A 85 -2.97 0.79 11.56
N GLY A 86 -3.73 1.76 11.02
CA GLY A 86 -3.28 3.14 10.90
C GLY A 86 -3.28 3.88 12.24
N ASP A 87 -2.19 4.55 12.60
CA ASP A 87 -2.15 5.37 13.81
C ASP A 87 -2.88 6.71 13.65
N GLY A 88 -3.14 7.39 14.77
CA GLY A 88 -3.83 8.69 14.76
C GLY A 88 -3.10 9.76 13.93
N ALA A 89 -1.76 9.73 13.93
CA ALA A 89 -0.93 10.65 13.16
C ALA A 89 -1.13 10.47 11.65
N PHE A 90 -1.15 9.22 11.17
CA PHE A 90 -1.45 8.87 9.78
C PHE A 90 -2.83 9.38 9.37
N TRP A 91 -3.86 9.09 10.15
CA TRP A 91 -5.22 9.53 9.83
C TRP A 91 -5.36 11.06 9.82
N ASN A 92 -4.75 11.75 10.77
CA ASN A 92 -4.75 13.21 10.80
C ASN A 92 -4.01 13.81 9.60
N LEU A 93 -2.84 13.28 9.26
CA LEU A 93 -2.05 13.70 8.09
C LEU A 93 -2.83 13.50 6.79
N LYS A 94 -3.61 12.42 6.70
CA LYS A 94 -4.37 12.03 5.50
C LYS A 94 -5.82 12.53 5.48
N ARG A 95 -6.22 13.36 6.44
CA ARG A 95 -7.62 13.83 6.62
C ARG A 95 -8.23 14.58 5.42
N THR A 96 -7.41 15.04 4.47
CA THR A 96 -7.82 15.77 3.25
C THR A 96 -7.57 14.99 1.97
N ALA A 97 -7.34 13.67 2.07
CA ALA A 97 -7.23 12.82 0.89
C ALA A 97 -8.54 12.78 0.10
N ARG A 98 -8.42 12.72 -1.22
CA ARG A 98 -9.55 12.64 -2.18
C ARG A 98 -9.68 11.24 -2.79
N TYR A 99 -8.64 10.43 -2.69
CA TYR A 99 -8.58 9.07 -3.20
C TYR A 99 -8.11 8.11 -2.12
N ALA A 100 -8.71 6.93 -2.11
CA ALA A 100 -8.28 5.79 -1.30
C ALA A 100 -8.08 4.57 -2.19
N THR A 101 -7.02 3.82 -1.90
CA THR A 101 -6.85 2.44 -2.40
C THR A 101 -6.56 1.54 -1.21
N VAL A 102 -7.45 0.60 -0.94
CA VAL A 102 -7.29 -0.45 0.08
C VAL A 102 -6.89 -1.73 -0.65
N VAL A 103 -5.71 -2.25 -0.33
CA VAL A 103 -5.16 -3.45 -0.94
C VAL A 103 -5.15 -4.56 0.09
N HIS A 104 -6.12 -5.46 0.00
CA HIS A 104 -6.18 -6.62 0.90
C HIS A 104 -5.13 -7.64 0.49
N LEU A 105 -4.31 -8.02 1.46
CA LEU A 105 -3.15 -8.88 1.27
C LEU A 105 -3.49 -10.31 1.68
N SER A 106 -2.87 -11.27 0.98
CA SER A 106 -2.96 -12.69 1.27
C SER A 106 -1.64 -13.36 0.88
N ASP A 107 -1.40 -14.59 1.34
CA ASP A 107 -0.16 -15.33 1.08
C ASP A 107 1.10 -14.48 1.38
N VAL A 108 1.11 -13.81 2.54
CA VAL A 108 2.24 -12.97 2.95
C VAL A 108 3.42 -13.88 3.28
N LYS A 109 4.56 -13.64 2.62
CA LYS A 109 5.80 -14.40 2.80
C LYS A 109 6.98 -13.46 2.94
N LYS A 110 7.96 -13.82 3.77
CA LYS A 110 9.27 -13.16 3.79
C LYS A 110 9.93 -13.30 2.41
N CYS A 111 10.63 -12.26 1.99
CA CYS A 111 11.27 -12.17 0.68
C CYS A 111 12.22 -10.98 0.69
N ASP A 112 13.43 -11.16 0.18
CA ASP A 112 14.48 -10.14 0.27
C ASP A 112 14.75 -9.43 -1.06
N GLU A 113 14.04 -9.85 -2.12
CA GLU A 113 14.23 -9.35 -3.49
C GLU A 113 12.91 -8.98 -4.16
N ALA A 114 12.94 -7.94 -4.99
CA ALA A 114 11.85 -7.58 -5.89
C ALA A 114 12.42 -7.37 -7.30
N PRO A 115 12.28 -8.35 -8.21
CA PRO A 115 12.80 -8.23 -9.57
C PRO A 115 12.23 -6.99 -10.29
N GLY A 116 13.08 -6.21 -10.96
CA GLY A 116 12.67 -4.96 -11.64
C GLY A 116 12.61 -3.73 -10.72
N LEU A 117 12.99 -3.86 -9.45
CA LEU A 117 12.97 -2.78 -8.46
C LEU A 117 13.90 -1.63 -8.87
N ALA A 118 15.13 -1.91 -9.28
CA ALA A 118 16.15 -0.90 -9.57
C ALA A 118 15.71 0.02 -10.73
N GLU A 119 15.26 -0.59 -11.82
CA GLU A 119 14.77 0.07 -13.03
C GLU A 119 13.57 0.97 -12.71
N ALA A 120 12.57 0.41 -12.02
CA ALA A 120 11.39 1.17 -11.62
C ALA A 120 11.75 2.32 -10.65
N ARG A 121 12.82 2.22 -9.86
CA ARG A 121 13.28 3.28 -8.95
C ARG A 121 14.07 4.35 -9.67
N ALA A 122 14.84 4.01 -10.71
CA ALA A 122 15.51 5.00 -11.56
C ALA A 122 14.49 5.96 -12.22
N GLY A 123 13.34 5.44 -12.67
CA GLY A 123 12.28 6.26 -13.26
C GLY A 123 11.48 7.11 -12.26
N ASN A 124 11.38 6.71 -10.98
CA ASN A 124 10.65 7.46 -9.96
C ASN A 124 11.22 7.22 -8.54
N PRO A 125 12.34 7.87 -8.18
CA PRO A 125 13.11 7.52 -6.98
C PRO A 125 12.40 7.85 -5.65
N ARG A 126 11.40 8.74 -5.69
CA ARG A 126 10.68 9.21 -4.49
C ARG A 126 9.29 8.62 -4.34
N ALA A 127 8.84 7.78 -5.27
CA ALA A 127 7.51 7.19 -5.18
C ALA A 127 7.40 6.20 -4.02
N ALA A 128 6.34 6.36 -3.24
CA ALA A 128 6.02 5.45 -2.15
C ALA A 128 5.28 4.18 -2.62
N TRP A 129 4.88 4.14 -3.90
CA TRP A 129 4.30 2.98 -4.58
C TRP A 129 4.79 2.92 -6.01
N LEU A 130 5.26 1.75 -6.45
CA LEU A 130 5.82 1.59 -7.78
C LEU A 130 5.24 0.38 -8.48
N VAL A 131 5.06 0.52 -9.78
CA VAL A 131 4.68 -0.56 -10.67
C VAL A 131 5.96 -1.07 -11.31
N LEU A 132 6.21 -2.36 -11.23
CA LEU A 132 7.33 -2.99 -11.90
C LEU A 132 6.82 -3.40 -13.28
N GLY A 133 7.56 -3.02 -14.33
CA GLY A 133 7.27 -3.49 -15.68
C GLY A 133 7.28 -5.01 -15.77
N ASP A 134 6.69 -5.54 -16.82
CA ASP A 134 6.84 -6.96 -17.16
C ASP A 134 8.32 -7.26 -17.47
#